data_AF-A0A357T9B5-F1
#
_entry.id   AF-A0A357T9B5-F1
#
_cell.length_a   1.000
_cell.length_b   1.000
_cell.length_c   1.000
_cell.angle_alpha   90.00
_cell.angle_beta   90.00
_cell.angle_gamma   90.00
#
_symmetry.space_group_name_H-M   'P 1'
#
loop_
_entity.id
_entity.type
_entity.pdbx_description
1 polymer ?
#
loop_
_entity_poly.entity_id
_entity_poly.type
_entity_poly.pdbx_seq_one_letter_code
_entity_poly.pdbx_strand_id
1 'polypeptide(L)' 'MMDYKSSGVNIEEGYASVEKIKDYAKRTLSPLVLNHLGSFAGMMELPEGYQKPVLISGTDGVGT' A
#
# COMPACT_ATOMS: atom_id res chain seq x y z
N MET A 1 -30.70 11.33 -6.47
CA MET A 1 -29.58 11.61 -5.54
C MET A 1 -28.38 10.89 -6.13
N MET A 2 -27.32 11.60 -6.54
CA MET A 2 -26.09 10.94 -7.01
C MET A 2 -25.47 10.24 -5.80
N ASP A 3 -25.33 8.92 -5.87
CA ASP A 3 -24.51 8.18 -4.93
C ASP A 3 -23.07 8.08 -5.46
N TYR A 4 -22.11 7.91 -4.55
CA TYR A 4 -20.69 7.88 -4.90
C TYR A 4 -20.35 6.74 -5.88
N LYS A 5 -21.12 5.64 -5.80
CA LYS A 5 -21.01 4.47 -6.68
C LYS A 5 -21.37 4.80 -8.13
N SER A 6 -22.39 5.64 -8.34
CA SER A 6 -22.83 6.11 -9.66
C SER A 6 -21.82 7.04 -10.34
N SER A 7 -20.89 7.63 -9.57
CA SER A 7 -19.73 8.36 -10.12
C SER A 7 -18.55 7.45 -10.51
N GLY A 8 -18.74 6.13 -10.44
CA GLY A 8 -17.73 5.12 -10.77
C GLY A 8 -16.85 4.69 -9.60
N VAL A 9 -17.12 5.15 -8.37
CA VAL A 9 -16.33 4.82 -7.19
C VAL A 9 -17.09 3.88 -6.27
N ASN A 10 -16.72 2.60 -6.27
CA ASN A 10 -17.32 1.59 -5.39
C ASN A 10 -16.37 1.21 -4.24
N ILE A 11 -16.68 1.73 -3.05
CA ILE A 11 -15.87 1.51 -1.83
C ILE A 11 -15.87 0.02 -1.42
N GLU A 12 -17.01 -0.67 -1.54
CA GLU A 12 -17.16 -2.07 -1.15
C GLU A 12 -16.25 -2.98 -1.99
N GLU A 13 -16.16 -2.72 -3.29
CA GLU A 13 -15.28 -3.45 -4.21
C GLU A 13 -13.80 -3.17 -3.92
N GLY A 14 -13.49 -1.95 -3.44
CA GLY A 14 -12.17 -1.62 -2.91
C GLY A 14 -11.79 -2.51 -1.73
N TYR A 15 -12.68 -2.65 -0.74
CA TYR A 15 -12.45 -3.53 0.41
C TYR A 15 -12.40 -5.01 0.02
N ALA A 16 -13.27 -5.46 -0.89
CA ALA A 16 -13.24 -6.83 -1.39
C ALA A 16 -11.93 -7.16 -2.11
N SER A 17 -11.36 -6.19 -2.85
CA SER A 17 -10.07 -6.33 -3.51
C SER A 17 -8.93 -6.41 -2.49
N VAL A 18 -8.95 -5.59 -1.43
CA VAL A 18 -7.96 -5.65 -0.34
C VAL A 18 -7.95 -7.03 0.32
N GLU A 19 -9.12 -7.60 0.64
CA GLU A 19 -9.19 -8.92 1.26
C GLU A 19 -8.63 -10.03 0.36
N LYS A 20 -8.86 -9.97 -0.95
CA LYS A 20 -8.30 -10.94 -1.92
C LYS A 20 -6.77 -10.92 -1.99
N ILE A 21 -6.15 -9.76 -1.81
CA ILE A 21 -4.69 -9.61 -1.94
C ILE A 21 -3.93 -9.73 -0.61
N LYS A 22 -4.65 -9.71 0.51
CA LYS A 22 -4.09 -9.58 1.87
C LYS A 22 -3.05 -10.66 2.19
N ASP A 23 -3.34 -11.91 1.86
CA ASP A 23 -2.43 -13.03 2.12
C ASP A 23 -1.17 -12.97 1.25
N TYR A 24 -1.29 -12.50 0.01
CA TYR A 24 -0.13 -12.30 -0.86
C TYR A 24 0.77 -11.17 -0.34
N ALA A 25 0.19 -10.03 0.04
CA ALA A 25 0.93 -8.91 0.61
C ALA A 25 1.58 -9.28 1.95
N LYS A 26 0.91 -10.06 2.80
CA LYS A 26 1.46 -10.51 4.09
C LYS A 26 2.75 -11.32 3.95
N ARG A 27 2.90 -12.07 2.85
CA ARG A 27 4.10 -12.88 2.57
C ARG A 27 5.35 -12.04 2.29
N THR A 28 5.22 -10.75 2.01
CA THR A 28 6.35 -9.86 1.69
C THR A 28 6.75 -8.95 2.86
N LEU A 29 6.15 -9.13 4.05
CA LEU A 29 6.46 -8.30 5.20
C LEU A 29 7.90 -8.49 5.67
N SER A 30 8.61 -7.37 5.82
CA SER A 30 9.93 -7.28 6.43
C SER A 30 9.80 -6.94 7.92
N PRO A 31 10.78 -7.29 8.78
CA PRO A 31 10.82 -6.84 10.17
C PRO A 31 10.79 -5.32 10.35
N LEU A 32 11.17 -4.57 9.31
CA LEU A 32 11.17 -3.10 9.32
C LEU A 32 9.78 -2.50 9.06
N VAL A 33 8.79 -3.29 8.65
CA VAL A 33 7.43 -2.79 8.41
C VAL A 33 6.77 -2.52 9.76
N LEU A 34 6.28 -1.30 9.95
CA LEU A 34 5.72 -0.82 11.22
C LEU A 34 4.21 -1.05 11.36
N ASN A 35 3.55 -1.51 10.29
CA ASN A 35 2.11 -1.68 10.27
C ASN A 35 1.61 -2.77 9.31
N HIS A 36 0.30 -2.77 9.02
CA HIS A 36 -0.35 -3.79 8.20
C HIS A 36 -1.28 -3.16 7.15
N LEU A 37 -1.58 -3.96 6.12
CA LEU A 37 -2.52 -3.60 5.06
C LEU A 37 -3.91 -3.32 5.65
N GLY A 38 -4.46 -2.13 5.36
CA GLY A 38 -5.67 -1.59 6.01
C GLY A 38 -5.41 -0.34 6.85
N SER A 39 -4.15 -0.02 7.14
CA SER A 39 -3.73 1.28 7.69
C SER A 39 -3.88 2.40 6.67
N PHE A 40 -3.95 3.66 7.13
CA PHE A 40 -4.03 4.84 6.26
C PHE A 40 -2.87 4.96 5.25
N ALA A 41 -1.65 4.61 5.67
CA ALA A 41 -0.45 4.59 4.84
C ALA A 41 0.43 3.39 5.21
N GLY A 42 1.32 2.94 4.32
CA GLY A 42 2.37 1.98 4.66
C GLY A 42 3.53 2.68 5.37
N MET A 43 4.08 2.05 6.42
CA MET A 43 5.18 2.62 7.20
C MET A 43 6.31 1.60 7.35
N MET A 44 7.53 2.06 7.17
CA MET A 44 8.74 1.25 7.29
C MET A 44 9.80 2.03 8.06
N GLU A 45 10.44 1.37 9.00
CA GLU A 45 11.56 1.90 9.76
C GLU A 45 12.83 1.95 8.90
N LEU A 46 13.59 3.04 9.04
CA LEU A 46 14.93 3.11 8.48
C LEU A 46 15.91 2.43 9.46
N PRO A 47 16.67 1.41 9.04
CA PRO A 47 17.63 0.74 9.92
C PRO A 47 18.68 1.70 10.48
N GLU A 48 19.23 1.36 11.63
CA GLU A 48 20.37 2.07 12.19
C GLU A 48 21.65 1.90 11.33
N GLY A 49 22.62 2.79 11.51
CA GLY A 49 23.95 2.72 10.86
C GLY A 49 24.13 3.59 9.62
N TYR A 50 23.06 4.17 9.08
CA TYR A 50 23.18 5.16 8.00
C TYR A 50 23.62 6.53 8.54
N GLN A 51 24.62 7.14 7.90
CA GLN A 51 24.99 8.53 8.13
C GLN A 51 24.41 9.42 7.03
N LYS A 52 23.51 10.34 7.40
CA LYS A 52 22.85 11.28 6.47
C LYS A 52 22.22 10.57 5.25
N PRO A 53 21.25 9.67 5.47
CA PRO A 53 20.64 8.88 4.41
C PRO A 53 19.94 9.76 3.38
N VAL A 54 20.01 9.35 2.12
CA VAL A 54 19.23 9.93 1.01
C VAL A 54 18.23 8.87 0.56
N LEU A 55 16.95 9.22 0.54
CA LEU A 55 15.89 8.32 0.08
C LEU A 55 15.66 8.53 -1.42
N ILE A 56 15.60 7.44 -2.17
CA ILE A 56 15.33 7.44 -3.60
C ILE A 56 14.02 6.67 -3.83
N SER A 57 13.08 7.29 -4.55
CA SER A 57 11.82 6.67 -4.96
C SER A 57 11.66 6.75 -6.47
N GLY A 58 11.00 5.76 -7.04
CA GLY A 58 10.67 5.71 -8.47
C GLY A 58 9.21 5.32 -8.69
N THR A 59 8.69 5.67 -9.86
CA THR A 59 7.38 5.24 -10.34
C THR A 59 7.56 4.79 -11.79
N ASP A 60 6.96 3.65 -12.15
CA ASP A 60 7.08 3.09 -13.49
C ASP A 60 5.78 2.40 -13.91
N GLY A 61 5.50 2.42 -15.22
CA GLY A 61 4.38 1.73 -15.85
C GLY A 61 4.83 0.47 -16.58
N VAL A 62 3.89 -0.38 -16.97
CA VAL A 62 4.23 -1.66 -17.64
C VAL A 62 4.61 -1.50 -19.13
N GLY A 63 4.13 -0.46 -19.81
CA GLY A 63 4.26 -0.32 -21.27
C GLY A 63 3.17 -1.06 -22.06
N THR A 64 3.34 -1.16 -23.39
CA THR A 64 2.45 -1.88 -24.32
C THR A 64 2.81 -3.34 -24.46
#